data_AF-A0A815VT19-F1
#
_entry.id   AF-A0A815VT19-F1
#
_cell.length_a   1.000
_cell.length_b   1.000
_cell.length_c   1.000
_cell.angle_alpha   90.00
_cell.angle_beta   90.00
_cell.angle_gamma   90.00
#
_symmetry.space_group_name_H-M   'P 1'
#
loop_
_entity.id
_entity.type
_entity.pdbx_description
1 polymer ?
#
loop_
_entity_poly.entity_id
_entity_poly.type
_entity_poly.pdbx_seq_one_letter_code
_entity_poly.pdbx_strand_id
1 'polypeptide(L)'
;MARNIPRQQPMYISTLNINVDDLDAQSQEDYRYQHSAQETISLKSPKTNTRSYLIILVVILIIITLLSIVALVIGIYSLALATKNSATNTVASTTTVNTATIASSAVCSTSPTTSYQYSTATPFQCLNYTNNTDETRNIAYTSSINYCDNVLPFVNTTSVWIRFRDEAGTLIANSPVPPNSCGSVATGWYAGQYPSAAFTTATSIVCFFVTTNTCSACNLISITNCQTFYVFLLPVTPYCNYRYCTL
;
A
#
# COMPACT_ATOMS: atom_id res chain seq x y z
N MET A 1 -0.35 -45.50 38.03
CA MET A 1 -1.40 -44.96 37.12
C MET A 1 -0.72 -44.26 35.96
N ALA A 2 -0.52 -44.98 34.84
CA ALA A 2 -0.02 -44.42 33.59
C ALA A 2 -1.16 -44.55 32.57
N ARG A 3 -1.62 -43.41 32.01
CA ARG A 3 -2.69 -43.38 31.01
C ARG A 3 -2.10 -43.61 29.62
N ASN A 4 -2.55 -44.67 28.96
CA ASN A 4 -2.27 -44.94 27.55
C ASN A 4 -2.94 -43.88 26.68
N ILE A 5 -2.17 -43.24 25.79
CA ILE A 5 -2.63 -42.34 24.73
C ILE A 5 -2.74 -43.19 23.45
N PRO A 6 -3.89 -43.27 22.76
CA PRO A 6 -3.98 -44.01 21.50
C PRO A 6 -3.31 -43.23 20.36
N ARG A 7 -2.50 -43.93 19.55
CA ARG A 7 -1.89 -43.43 18.32
C ARG A 7 -2.98 -43.13 17.28
N GLN A 8 -2.96 -41.92 16.70
CA GLN A 8 -3.70 -41.62 15.47
C GLN A 8 -3.02 -42.28 14.27
N GLN A 9 -3.79 -43.02 13.47
CA GLN A 9 -3.38 -43.49 12.13
C GLN A 9 -3.60 -42.36 11.10
N PRO A 10 -2.77 -42.26 10.06
CA PRO A 10 -2.96 -41.30 8.98
C PRO A 10 -4.15 -41.68 8.09
N MET A 11 -4.99 -40.70 7.76
CA MET A 11 -6.10 -40.81 6.81
C MET A 11 -5.56 -41.08 5.40
N TYR A 12 -5.90 -42.23 4.82
CA TYR A 12 -5.65 -42.56 3.43
C TYR A 12 -6.73 -41.90 2.57
N ILE A 13 -6.38 -40.95 1.71
CA ILE A 13 -7.31 -40.44 0.69
C ILE A 13 -7.43 -41.51 -0.39
N SER A 14 -8.55 -42.23 -0.38
CA SER A 14 -8.97 -43.07 -1.50
C SER A 14 -9.34 -42.16 -2.66
N THR A 15 -8.57 -42.19 -3.74
CA THR A 15 -9.00 -41.64 -5.03
C THR A 15 -10.12 -42.52 -5.56
N LEU A 16 -11.35 -41.98 -5.58
CA LEU A 16 -12.49 -42.61 -6.23
C LEU A 16 -12.24 -42.62 -7.75
N ASN A 17 -11.97 -43.79 -8.34
CA ASN A 17 -12.02 -43.94 -9.80
C ASN A 17 -13.50 -43.98 -10.20
N ILE A 18 -14.02 -42.84 -10.66
CA ILE A 18 -15.40 -42.74 -11.17
C ILE A 18 -15.41 -43.33 -12.59
N ASN A 19 -16.25 -44.33 -12.82
CA ASN A 19 -16.47 -44.91 -14.14
C ASN A 19 -17.45 -44.01 -14.90
N VAL A 20 -16.98 -43.38 -15.99
CA VAL A 20 -17.70 -42.30 -16.69
C VAL A 20 -19.00 -42.78 -17.36
N ASP A 21 -19.14 -44.08 -17.57
CA ASP A 21 -20.32 -44.70 -18.17
C ASP A 21 -21.52 -44.81 -17.21
N ASP A 22 -21.33 -44.56 -15.91
CA ASP A 22 -22.39 -44.54 -14.88
C ASP A 22 -22.88 -43.10 -14.55
N LEU A 23 -22.36 -42.08 -15.22
CA LEU A 23 -22.74 -40.68 -15.00
C LEU A 23 -24.00 -40.31 -15.79
N ASP A 24 -24.85 -39.45 -15.22
CA ASP A 24 -26.00 -38.92 -15.93
C ASP A 24 -25.57 -37.98 -17.09
N ALA A 25 -26.47 -37.78 -18.06
CA ALA A 25 -26.14 -37.05 -19.28
C ALA A 25 -25.64 -35.61 -19.01
N GLN A 26 -26.06 -34.99 -17.91
CA GLN A 26 -25.66 -33.63 -17.53
C GLN A 26 -24.23 -33.60 -16.96
N SER A 27 -23.90 -34.57 -16.10
CA SER A 27 -22.55 -34.71 -15.53
C SER A 27 -21.51 -35.19 -16.55
N GLN A 28 -21.94 -35.88 -17.60
CA GLN A 28 -21.08 -36.26 -18.72
C GLN A 28 -20.70 -35.06 -19.60
N GLU A 29 -21.57 -34.05 -19.70
CA GLU A 29 -21.32 -32.82 -20.45
C GLU A 29 -20.36 -31.89 -19.70
N ASP A 30 -20.50 -31.77 -18.37
CA ASP A 30 -19.55 -31.06 -17.50
C ASP A 30 -18.15 -31.73 -17.49
N TYR A 31 -18.08 -33.06 -17.48
CA TYR A 31 -16.81 -33.79 -17.61
C TYR A 31 -16.14 -33.54 -18.97
N ARG A 32 -16.95 -33.51 -20.04
CA ARG A 32 -16.49 -33.24 -21.41
C ARG A 32 -15.99 -31.79 -21.57
N TYR A 33 -16.62 -30.84 -20.87
CA TYR A 33 -16.20 -29.43 -20.82
C TYR A 33 -14.89 -29.23 -20.04
N GLN A 34 -14.68 -29.96 -18.94
CA GLN A 34 -13.42 -29.88 -18.17
C GLN A 34 -12.23 -30.52 -18.91
N HIS A 35 -12.43 -31.59 -19.68
CA HIS A 35 -11.35 -32.30 -20.38
C HIS A 35 -11.01 -31.76 -21.77
N SER A 36 -11.80 -30.84 -22.34
CA SER A 36 -11.50 -30.21 -23.65
C SER A 36 -10.37 -29.17 -23.61
N ALA A 37 -9.85 -28.81 -22.43
CA ALA A 37 -8.79 -27.80 -22.27
C ALA A 37 -7.36 -28.37 -22.29
N GLN A 38 -7.16 -29.67 -22.49
CA GLN A 38 -5.83 -30.29 -22.64
C GLN A 38 -5.42 -30.41 -24.10
N GLU A 39 -5.36 -29.28 -24.81
CA GLU A 39 -4.43 -29.18 -25.94
C GLU A 39 -3.02 -29.06 -25.36
N THR A 40 -2.18 -30.07 -25.63
CA THR A 40 -0.74 -30.00 -25.39
C THR A 40 -0.18 -28.81 -26.16
N ILE A 41 0.08 -27.69 -25.48
CA ILE A 41 0.92 -26.62 -26.00
C ILE A 41 2.33 -27.21 -26.13
N SER A 42 2.63 -27.73 -27.32
CA SER A 42 4.00 -27.95 -27.74
C SER A 42 4.65 -26.56 -27.79
N LEU A 43 5.33 -26.18 -26.70
CA LEU A 43 6.24 -25.04 -26.68
C LEU A 43 7.34 -25.35 -27.70
N LYS A 44 7.08 -24.98 -28.94
CA LYS A 44 8.09 -24.92 -29.98
C LYS A 44 9.12 -23.92 -29.49
N SER A 45 10.24 -24.43 -28.95
CA SER A 45 11.36 -23.60 -28.55
C SER A 45 11.66 -22.64 -29.71
N PRO A 46 11.57 -21.32 -29.48
CA PRO A 46 11.88 -20.38 -30.54
C PRO A 46 13.33 -20.63 -30.92
N LYS A 47 13.58 -21.01 -32.19
CA LYS A 47 14.93 -20.97 -32.76
C LYS A 47 15.34 -19.50 -32.83
N THR A 48 15.75 -18.94 -31.70
CA THR A 48 16.27 -17.59 -31.61
C THR A 48 17.63 -17.59 -32.28
N ASN A 49 17.72 -16.93 -33.43
CA ASN A 49 18.93 -16.83 -34.21
C ASN A 49 19.96 -16.01 -33.40
N THR A 50 21.09 -16.63 -33.01
CA THR A 50 22.12 -16.03 -32.15
C THR A 50 22.64 -14.69 -32.69
N ARG A 51 22.59 -14.49 -34.01
CA ARG A 51 22.92 -13.21 -34.67
C ARG A 51 21.92 -12.10 -34.33
N SER A 52 20.64 -12.41 -34.16
CA SER A 52 19.60 -11.43 -33.79
C SER A 52 19.78 -10.96 -32.35
N TYR A 53 20.16 -11.87 -31.44
CA TYR A 53 20.48 -11.50 -30.05
C TYR A 53 21.71 -10.59 -29.97
N LEU A 54 22.74 -10.88 -30.77
CA LEU A 54 23.93 -10.02 -30.84
C LEU A 54 23.60 -8.61 -31.31
N ILE A 55 22.73 -8.47 -32.31
CA ILE A 55 22.26 -7.16 -32.80
C ILE A 55 21.47 -6.43 -31.72
N ILE A 56 20.55 -7.11 -31.03
CA ILE A 56 19.76 -6.51 -29.94
C ILE A 56 20.67 -6.04 -28.80
N LEU A 57 21.66 -6.85 -28.41
CA LEU A 57 22.63 -6.45 -27.39
C LEU A 57 23.46 -5.23 -27.82
N VAL A 58 23.93 -5.18 -29.07
CA VAL A 58 24.68 -4.02 -29.58
C VAL A 58 23.79 -2.77 -29.59
N VAL A 59 22.53 -2.87 -29.97
CA VAL A 59 21.56 -1.75 -29.93
C VAL A 59 21.33 -1.28 -28.50
N ILE A 60 21.16 -2.19 -27.54
CA ILE A 60 21.00 -1.85 -26.13
C ILE A 60 22.24 -1.13 -25.59
N LEU A 61 23.45 -1.62 -25.91
CA LEU A 61 24.70 -0.98 -25.50
C LEU A 61 24.82 0.44 -26.08
N ILE A 62 24.45 0.64 -27.36
CA ILE A 62 24.44 1.96 -27.98
C ILE A 62 23.47 2.89 -27.24
N ILE A 63 22.25 2.44 -26.92
CA ILE A 63 21.27 3.25 -26.18
C ILE A 63 21.80 3.63 -24.79
N ILE A 64 22.40 2.69 -24.05
CA ILE A 64 22.98 2.95 -22.73
C ILE A 64 24.11 3.98 -22.83
N THR A 65 25.00 3.85 -23.83
CA THR A 65 26.07 4.83 -24.03
C THR A 65 25.52 6.22 -24.35
N LEU A 66 24.51 6.33 -25.22
CA LEU A 66 23.87 7.62 -25.52
C LEU A 66 23.23 8.27 -24.29
N LEU A 67 22.51 7.50 -23.47
CA LEU A 67 21.90 8.00 -22.24
C LEU A 67 22.96 8.48 -21.24
N SER A 68 24.08 7.76 -21.12
CA SER A 68 25.19 8.18 -20.25
C SER A 68 25.84 9.49 -20.71
N ILE A 69 26.01 9.67 -22.03
CA ILE A 69 26.56 10.91 -22.62
C ILE A 69 25.61 12.08 -22.36
N VAL A 70 24.30 11.90 -22.56
CA VAL A 70 23.30 12.95 -22.31
C VAL A 70 23.31 13.38 -20.84
N ALA A 71 23.39 12.44 -19.90
CA ALA A 71 23.47 12.75 -18.48
C ALA A 71 24.74 13.55 -18.12
N LEU A 72 25.88 13.21 -18.72
CA LEU A 72 27.13 13.95 -18.53
C LEU A 72 27.02 15.38 -19.06
N VAL A 73 26.43 15.58 -20.24
CA VAL A 73 26.22 16.91 -20.82
C VAL A 73 25.31 17.77 -19.94
N ILE A 74 24.22 17.20 -19.42
CA ILE A 74 23.31 17.90 -18.48
C ILE A 74 24.04 18.29 -17.19
N GLY A 75 24.87 17.39 -16.64
CA GLY A 75 25.69 17.65 -15.45
C GLY A 75 26.69 18.78 -15.66
N ILE A 76 27.40 18.79 -16.80
CA ILE A 76 28.35 19.85 -17.18
C ILE A 76 27.61 21.18 -17.36
N TYR A 77 26.44 21.18 -18.00
CA TYR A 77 25.64 22.39 -18.18
C TYR A 77 25.18 22.98 -16.84
N SER A 78 24.77 22.12 -15.89
CA SER A 78 24.36 22.53 -14.55
C SER A 78 25.52 23.11 -13.74
N LEU A 79 26.73 22.52 -13.85
CA LEU A 79 27.93 23.04 -13.20
C LEU A 79 28.38 24.38 -13.79
N ALA A 80 28.23 24.57 -15.10
CA ALA A 80 28.51 25.83 -15.79
C ALA A 80 27.49 26.95 -15.45
N LEU A 81 26.27 26.60 -15.04
CA LEU A 81 25.29 27.57 -14.53
C LEU A 81 25.61 28.02 -13.10
N ALA A 82 26.14 27.12 -12.28
CA ALA A 82 26.50 27.41 -10.88
C ALA A 82 27.67 28.41 -10.74
N THR A 83 28.52 28.55 -11.76
CA THR A 83 29.66 29.49 -11.76
C THR A 83 29.29 30.92 -12.19
N LYS A 84 28.08 31.17 -12.69
CA LYS A 84 27.63 32.52 -13.10
C LYS A 84 26.92 33.33 -12.01
N ASN A 85 26.57 32.73 -10.87
CA ASN A 85 25.78 33.38 -9.81
C ASN A 85 26.55 33.74 -8.53
N SER A 86 27.88 33.94 -8.62
CA SER A 86 28.68 34.52 -7.51
C SER A 86 29.16 35.93 -7.84
N ALA A 87 28.22 36.88 -7.90
CA ALA A 87 28.48 38.30 -7.66
C ALA A 87 27.13 39.03 -7.55
N THR A 88 26.68 39.35 -6.34
CA THR A 88 26.13 40.68 -5.96
C THR A 88 25.62 40.72 -4.52
N ASN A 89 26.34 41.50 -3.72
CA ASN A 89 25.88 42.45 -2.68
C ASN A 89 25.04 41.97 -1.48
N THR A 90 25.75 41.82 -0.37
CA THR A 90 25.27 41.87 1.01
C THR A 90 24.82 43.30 1.37
N VAL A 91 23.52 43.52 1.58
CA VAL A 91 22.98 44.64 2.39
C VAL A 91 21.85 44.08 3.27
N ALA A 92 21.84 44.54 4.51
CA ALA A 92 21.16 44.01 5.69
C ALA A 92 19.65 43.73 5.56
N SER A 93 19.16 42.73 6.30
CA SER A 93 18.05 42.90 7.26
C SER A 93 17.90 41.66 8.14
N THR A 94 18.10 41.87 9.44
CA THR A 94 17.83 40.93 10.52
C THR A 94 16.36 40.50 10.47
N THR A 95 16.08 39.29 10.01
CA THR A 95 14.84 38.59 10.30
C THR A 95 15.20 37.15 10.63
N THR A 96 14.99 36.73 11.87
CA THR A 96 15.22 35.37 12.37
C THR A 96 14.26 34.41 11.68
N VAL A 97 14.69 33.80 10.58
CA VAL A 97 14.03 32.64 9.98
C VAL A 97 14.65 31.40 10.60
N ASN A 98 13.90 30.73 11.47
CA ASN A 98 14.22 29.38 11.91
C ASN A 98 14.09 28.46 10.69
N THR A 99 15.22 28.08 10.11
CA THR A 99 15.32 27.03 9.10
C THR A 99 14.98 25.69 9.74
N ALA A 100 13.70 25.33 9.75
CA ALA A 100 13.28 23.97 10.05
C ALA A 100 13.65 23.08 8.86
N THR A 101 14.76 22.36 9.02
CA THR A 101 15.13 21.23 8.18
C THR A 101 14.02 20.19 8.24
N ILE A 102 13.27 20.02 7.14
CA ILE A 102 12.34 18.90 6.97
C ILE A 102 13.19 17.64 6.73
N ALA A 103 13.69 17.06 7.81
CA ALA A 103 14.16 15.68 7.85
C ALA A 103 12.95 14.80 8.18
N SER A 104 12.27 14.34 7.13
CA SER A 104 11.18 13.37 7.16
C SER A 104 11.69 12.02 7.68
N SER A 105 11.66 11.87 8.99
CA SER A 105 11.57 10.57 9.66
C SER A 105 10.62 10.78 10.82
N ALA A 106 9.35 10.38 10.63
CA ALA A 106 8.36 10.46 11.69
C ALA A 106 8.81 9.53 12.82
N VAL A 107 9.40 10.09 13.87
CA VAL A 107 9.64 9.36 15.11
C VAL A 107 8.25 9.12 15.70
N CYS A 108 7.94 7.86 16.01
CA CYS A 108 6.69 7.52 16.70
C CYS A 108 6.74 8.12 18.12
N SER A 109 6.32 9.38 18.22
CA SER A 109 6.19 10.09 19.48
C SER A 109 4.92 9.61 20.17
N THR A 110 5.01 9.38 21.47
CA THR A 110 3.87 9.06 22.33
C THR A 110 2.88 10.22 22.46
N SER A 111 3.26 11.41 21.99
CA SER A 111 2.37 12.56 21.85
C SER A 111 2.46 13.10 20.41
N PRO A 112 1.57 12.65 19.52
CA PRO A 112 1.53 13.16 18.16
C PRO A 112 1.06 14.60 18.14
N THR A 113 1.94 15.49 17.70
CA THR A 113 1.58 16.88 17.41
C THR A 113 0.64 16.89 16.22
N THR A 114 -0.63 17.21 16.47
CA THR A 114 -1.61 17.39 15.39
C THR A 114 -1.57 18.83 14.94
N SER A 115 -1.26 19.07 13.66
CA SER A 115 -1.40 20.40 13.05
C SER A 115 -2.67 20.45 12.21
N TYR A 116 -3.30 21.62 12.16
CA TYR A 116 -4.54 21.86 11.42
C TYR A 116 -4.32 22.92 10.35
N GLN A 117 -4.93 22.73 9.18
CA GLN A 117 -4.95 23.66 8.07
C GLN A 117 -6.40 23.82 7.59
N TYR A 118 -6.93 25.05 7.68
CA TYR A 118 -8.30 25.36 7.28
C TYR A 118 -8.34 25.93 5.85
N SER A 119 -9.43 25.64 5.13
CA SER A 119 -9.72 26.22 3.81
C SER A 119 -11.10 26.86 3.81
N THR A 120 -11.22 28.05 3.21
CA THR A 120 -12.50 28.74 3.00
C THR A 120 -13.31 28.19 1.83
N ALA A 121 -12.68 27.43 0.93
CA ALA A 121 -13.32 26.73 -0.18
C ALA A 121 -13.29 25.22 0.04
N THR A 122 -14.18 24.50 -0.65
CA THR A 122 -14.19 23.03 -0.66
C THR A 122 -12.81 22.51 -1.10
N PRO A 123 -12.07 21.78 -0.25
CA PRO A 123 -10.76 21.24 -0.60
C PRO A 123 -10.85 20.24 -1.75
N PHE A 124 -9.81 20.17 -2.58
CA PHE A 124 -9.76 19.25 -3.73
C PHE A 124 -10.01 17.79 -3.33
N GLN A 125 -9.44 17.35 -2.21
CA GLN A 125 -9.61 16.01 -1.67
C GLN A 125 -11.04 15.66 -1.26
N CYS A 126 -11.89 16.68 -1.06
CA CYS A 126 -13.33 16.48 -0.83
C CYS A 126 -14.12 16.29 -2.13
N LEU A 127 -13.51 16.57 -3.28
CA LEU A 127 -14.09 16.42 -4.61
C LEU A 127 -13.47 15.23 -5.38
N ASN A 128 -12.21 14.88 -5.08
CA ASN A 128 -11.47 13.83 -5.74
C ASN A 128 -10.82 12.90 -4.72
N TYR A 129 -11.39 11.70 -4.61
CA TYR A 129 -10.96 10.64 -3.72
C TYR A 129 -11.33 9.27 -4.29
N THR A 130 -10.68 8.22 -3.80
CA THR A 130 -11.01 6.83 -4.08
C THR A 130 -11.82 6.23 -2.92
N ASN A 131 -12.92 5.57 -3.25
CA ASN A 131 -13.68 4.83 -2.25
C ASN A 131 -12.98 3.52 -1.88
N ASN A 132 -12.95 3.19 -0.60
CA ASN A 132 -12.53 1.90 -0.10
C ASN A 132 -13.68 1.29 0.71
N THR A 133 -14.26 0.23 0.17
CA THR A 133 -15.43 -0.51 0.70
C THR A 133 -15.04 -1.90 1.20
N ASP A 134 -13.75 -2.15 1.37
CA ASP A 134 -13.27 -3.45 1.84
C ASP A 134 -13.75 -3.71 3.28
N GLU A 135 -14.69 -4.63 3.46
CA GLU A 135 -15.22 -4.99 4.77
C GLU A 135 -14.15 -5.56 5.72
N THR A 136 -13.09 -6.14 5.16
CA THR A 136 -12.12 -6.93 5.94
C THR A 136 -11.24 -6.07 6.85
N ARG A 137 -11.19 -4.74 6.64
CA ARG A 137 -10.48 -3.78 7.51
C ARG A 137 -11.33 -3.25 8.66
N ASN A 138 -12.65 -3.51 8.67
CA ASN A 138 -13.49 -3.09 9.77
C ASN A 138 -13.10 -3.83 11.04
N ILE A 139 -13.14 -3.17 12.20
CA ILE A 139 -12.84 -3.80 13.50
C ILE A 139 -13.76 -4.97 13.83
N ALA A 140 -14.96 -5.03 13.24
CA ALA A 140 -15.92 -6.11 13.43
C ALA A 140 -15.58 -7.35 12.58
N TYR A 141 -14.61 -7.27 11.66
CA TYR A 141 -14.20 -8.40 10.85
C TYR A 141 -13.31 -9.38 11.62
N THR A 142 -13.72 -10.65 11.70
CA THR A 142 -13.05 -11.68 12.51
C THR A 142 -12.60 -12.93 11.73
N SER A 143 -12.76 -12.96 10.40
CA SER A 143 -12.68 -14.22 9.64
C SER A 143 -11.26 -14.61 9.18
N SER A 144 -10.36 -13.65 8.95
CA SER A 144 -9.01 -13.90 8.41
C SER A 144 -8.05 -12.77 8.78
N ILE A 145 -6.74 -13.00 8.66
CA ILE A 145 -5.68 -12.02 8.95
C ILE A 145 -4.65 -11.87 7.81
N ASN A 146 -5.02 -12.29 6.59
CA ASN A 146 -4.11 -12.39 5.44
C ASN A 146 -4.16 -11.19 4.48
N TYR A 147 -4.70 -10.05 4.90
CA TYR A 147 -4.83 -8.86 4.06
C TYR A 147 -3.75 -7.82 4.36
N CYS A 148 -3.46 -6.99 3.35
CA CYS A 148 -2.47 -5.93 3.41
C CYS A 148 -3.02 -4.56 3.02
N ASP A 149 -2.35 -3.50 3.49
CA ASP A 149 -2.42 -2.15 2.92
C ASP A 149 -1.05 -1.72 2.32
N ASN A 150 -0.22 -2.68 1.90
CA ASN A 150 1.00 -2.43 1.10
C ASN A 150 0.75 -2.60 -0.43
N VAL A 151 -0.53 -2.59 -0.82
CA VAL A 151 -1.03 -2.73 -2.20
C VAL A 151 -1.91 -1.52 -2.55
N LEU A 152 -2.40 -1.42 -3.79
CA LEU A 152 -3.28 -0.32 -4.19
C LEU A 152 -4.54 -0.28 -3.31
N PRO A 153 -5.10 0.91 -3.01
CA PRO A 153 -4.68 2.25 -3.46
C PRO A 153 -3.47 2.82 -2.69
N PHE A 154 -2.92 2.10 -1.72
CA PHE A 154 -1.91 2.58 -0.77
C PHE A 154 -0.46 2.52 -1.27
N VAL A 155 -0.16 2.21 -2.53
CA VAL A 155 1.24 2.23 -3.05
C VAL A 155 1.61 3.57 -3.69
N ASN A 156 0.64 4.43 -4.01
CA ASN A 156 0.84 5.71 -4.73
C ASN A 156 0.41 6.93 -3.88
N THR A 157 0.90 6.99 -2.64
CA THR A 157 0.20 7.63 -1.51
C THR A 157 0.58 9.07 -1.21
N THR A 158 1.36 9.73 -2.05
CA THR A 158 1.54 11.18 -1.92
C THR A 158 0.37 11.97 -2.51
N SER A 159 -0.49 11.34 -3.33
CA SER A 159 -1.51 12.06 -4.09
C SER A 159 -2.92 11.43 -4.09
N VAL A 160 -3.09 10.20 -3.56
CA VAL A 160 -4.40 9.52 -3.56
C VAL A 160 -5.08 9.66 -2.20
N TRP A 161 -6.19 10.39 -2.18
CA TRP A 161 -7.07 10.50 -1.01
C TRP A 161 -8.09 9.37 -1.00
N ILE A 162 -8.30 8.78 0.17
CA ILE A 162 -9.16 7.61 0.37
C ILE A 162 -10.36 8.01 1.22
N ARG A 163 -11.56 7.59 0.81
CA ARG A 163 -12.77 7.64 1.62
C ARG A 163 -13.19 6.22 1.99
N PHE A 164 -13.24 5.92 3.29
CA PHE A 164 -13.89 4.70 3.77
C PHE A 164 -15.41 4.88 3.78
N ARG A 165 -16.13 3.84 3.37
CA ARG A 165 -17.59 3.83 3.35
C ARG A 165 -18.13 2.39 3.31
N ASP A 166 -19.45 2.29 3.50
CA ASP A 166 -20.19 1.04 3.41
C ASP A 166 -19.65 0.02 4.45
N GLU A 167 -19.46 -1.25 4.11
CA GLU A 167 -19.04 -2.30 5.05
C GLU A 167 -17.63 -2.09 5.61
N ALA A 168 -16.79 -1.30 4.94
CA ALA A 168 -15.50 -0.88 5.48
C ALA A 168 -15.63 0.01 6.71
N GLY A 169 -16.80 0.60 6.99
CA GLY A 169 -16.94 1.69 7.95
C GLY A 169 -16.56 3.03 7.34
N THR A 170 -16.44 4.08 8.17
CA THR A 170 -16.31 5.48 7.70
C THR A 170 -15.08 6.20 8.26
N LEU A 171 -14.48 5.67 9.31
CA LEU A 171 -13.34 6.27 10.00
C LEU A 171 -12.24 5.22 10.19
N ILE A 172 -10.98 5.65 10.29
CA ILE A 172 -9.93 4.81 10.91
C ILE A 172 -10.27 4.64 12.40
N ALA A 173 -9.88 3.57 13.07
CA ALA A 173 -10.05 3.48 14.53
C ALA A 173 -9.23 4.54 15.26
N ASN A 174 -9.81 5.29 16.21
CA ASN A 174 -9.12 6.35 16.98
C ASN A 174 -8.61 5.89 18.35
N SER A 175 -8.54 4.59 18.57
CA SER A 175 -8.00 3.97 19.78
C SER A 175 -7.28 2.67 19.40
N PRO A 176 -6.32 2.20 20.23
CA PRO A 176 -5.58 0.99 19.94
C PRO A 176 -6.50 -0.21 19.70
N VAL A 177 -6.37 -0.82 18.51
CA VAL A 177 -7.04 -2.08 18.17
C VAL A 177 -6.03 -3.22 18.40
N PRO A 178 -6.36 -4.29 19.14
CA PRO A 178 -5.42 -5.39 19.37
C PRO A 178 -4.90 -6.04 18.08
N PRO A 179 -3.68 -6.60 18.08
CA PRO A 179 -3.15 -7.35 16.93
C PRO A 179 -4.09 -8.48 16.49
N ASN A 180 -3.98 -8.91 15.22
CA ASN A 180 -4.84 -9.93 14.59
C ASN A 180 -6.31 -9.50 14.43
N SER A 181 -6.54 -8.20 14.23
CA SER A 181 -7.86 -7.64 13.91
C SER A 181 -7.84 -6.98 12.53
N CYS A 182 -9.01 -6.58 12.00
CA CYS A 182 -9.09 -5.78 10.76
C CYS A 182 -8.42 -6.48 9.56
N GLY A 183 -8.46 -7.81 9.51
CA GLY A 183 -7.92 -8.56 8.39
C GLY A 183 -6.40 -8.66 8.39
N SER A 184 -5.69 -8.28 9.45
CA SER A 184 -4.22 -8.27 9.46
C SER A 184 -3.60 -8.54 10.83
N VAL A 185 -2.29 -8.80 10.84
CA VAL A 185 -1.52 -9.03 12.07
C VAL A 185 -1.28 -7.73 12.83
N ALA A 186 -0.79 -6.69 12.15
CA ALA A 186 -0.50 -5.39 12.72
C ALA A 186 -1.60 -4.37 12.39
N THR A 187 -2.15 -3.78 13.45
CA THR A 187 -3.37 -2.99 13.39
C THR A 187 -3.08 -1.50 13.57
N GLY A 188 -3.37 -0.74 12.52
CA GLY A 188 -3.18 0.70 12.45
C GLY A 188 -4.37 1.44 13.05
N TRP A 189 -4.12 2.27 14.05
CA TRP A 189 -5.11 3.17 14.65
C TRP A 189 -4.61 4.62 14.62
N TYR A 190 -5.54 5.54 14.43
CA TYR A 190 -5.29 6.96 14.39
C TYR A 190 -5.03 7.51 15.80
N ALA A 191 -3.79 7.93 16.05
CA ALA A 191 -3.39 8.54 17.31
C ALA A 191 -3.60 10.05 17.25
N GLY A 192 -4.86 10.49 17.16
CA GLY A 192 -5.17 11.92 17.09
C GLY A 192 -6.64 12.19 17.28
N GLN A 193 -7.04 13.43 17.02
CA GLN A 193 -8.43 13.84 17.04
C GLN A 193 -8.88 14.20 15.63
N TYR A 194 -10.07 13.73 15.23
CA TYR A 194 -10.61 14.10 13.93
C TYR A 194 -10.86 15.61 13.89
N PRO A 195 -10.54 16.28 12.76
CA PRO A 195 -10.90 17.68 12.60
C PRO A 195 -12.42 17.83 12.67
N SER A 196 -12.89 18.64 13.62
CA SER A 196 -14.32 18.90 13.84
C SER A 196 -14.86 19.99 12.91
N ALA A 197 -14.03 20.99 12.57
CA ALA A 197 -14.38 22.05 11.66
C ALA A 197 -14.39 21.56 10.20
N ALA A 198 -15.39 22.02 9.45
CA ALA A 198 -15.49 21.78 8.01
C ALA A 198 -14.23 22.24 7.27
N PHE A 199 -13.85 21.50 6.23
CA PHE A 199 -12.73 21.82 5.33
C PHE A 199 -11.40 22.01 6.02
N THR A 200 -11.26 21.41 7.20
CA THR A 200 -10.01 21.42 7.96
C THR A 200 -9.27 20.11 7.71
N THR A 201 -8.00 20.24 7.32
CA THR A 201 -7.06 19.14 7.19
C THR A 201 -6.22 19.05 8.46
N ALA A 202 -6.21 17.89 9.11
CA ALA A 202 -5.33 17.57 10.22
C ALA A 202 -4.17 16.70 9.73
N THR A 203 -2.93 17.03 10.11
CA THR A 203 -1.76 16.16 9.92
C THR A 203 -1.36 15.58 11.27
N SER A 204 -1.26 14.25 11.35
CA SER A 204 -0.96 13.50 12.57
C SER A 204 -0.51 12.08 12.20
N ILE A 205 -0.48 11.12 13.12
CA ILE A 205 0.04 9.77 12.88
C ILE A 205 -1.02 8.69 13.03
N VAL A 206 -0.85 7.62 12.25
CA VAL A 206 -1.38 6.30 12.59
C VAL A 206 -0.28 5.52 13.29
N CYS A 207 -0.62 4.92 14.42
CA CYS A 207 0.20 3.98 15.16
C CYS A 207 -0.18 2.54 14.80
N PHE A 208 0.79 1.65 14.66
CA PHE A 208 0.56 0.23 14.43
C PHE A 208 0.85 -0.57 15.70
N PHE A 209 -0.17 -1.32 16.15
CA PHE A 209 -0.06 -2.25 17.27
C PHE A 209 0.33 -3.63 16.73
N VAL A 210 1.51 -4.12 17.10
CA VAL A 210 2.06 -5.40 16.62
C VAL A 210 2.15 -6.44 17.74
N THR A 211 2.68 -6.06 18.90
CA THR A 211 2.91 -6.97 20.03
C THR A 211 2.44 -6.38 21.35
N THR A 212 3.33 -5.71 22.11
CA THR A 212 3.04 -5.16 23.44
C THR A 212 2.93 -3.63 23.44
N ASN A 213 3.67 -2.95 22.56
CA ASN A 213 3.54 -1.51 22.35
C ASN A 213 2.44 -1.23 21.33
N THR A 214 1.46 -0.38 21.71
CA THR A 214 0.35 0.01 20.82
C THR A 214 0.80 0.88 19.64
N CYS A 215 2.03 1.39 19.66
CA CYS A 215 2.63 2.18 18.59
C CYS A 215 4.07 1.71 18.31
N SER A 216 4.22 0.44 17.89
CA SER A 216 5.54 -0.12 17.53
C SER A 216 6.11 0.47 16.23
N ALA A 217 5.24 0.90 15.34
CA ALA A 217 5.57 1.61 14.11
C ALA A 217 4.48 2.67 13.86
N CYS A 218 4.75 3.63 12.98
CA CYS A 218 3.78 4.67 12.67
C CYS A 218 3.97 5.25 11.27
N ASN A 219 2.89 5.82 10.74
CA ASN A 219 2.86 6.57 9.49
C ASN A 219 2.32 7.96 9.74
N LEU A 220 2.94 8.98 9.14
CA LEU A 220 2.39 10.33 9.08
C LEU A 220 1.24 10.33 8.06
N ILE A 221 0.07 10.82 8.47
CA ILE A 221 -1.13 10.84 7.65
C ILE A 221 -1.72 12.25 7.61
N SER A 222 -2.60 12.49 6.63
CA SER A 222 -3.47 13.67 6.63
C SER A 222 -4.93 13.26 6.56
N ILE A 223 -5.79 13.99 7.26
CA ILE A 223 -7.23 13.73 7.34
C ILE A 223 -7.97 15.03 7.07
N THR A 224 -8.92 15.04 6.15
CA THR A 224 -9.76 16.23 5.90
C THR A 224 -11.20 15.95 6.29
N ASN A 225 -11.82 16.86 7.04
CA ASN A 225 -13.27 16.88 7.25
C ASN A 225 -13.96 17.53 6.04
N CYS A 226 -14.67 16.74 5.24
CA CYS A 226 -15.43 17.18 4.08
C CYS A 226 -16.90 17.48 4.40
N GLN A 227 -17.17 17.89 5.64
CA GLN A 227 -18.48 18.12 6.26
C GLN A 227 -19.25 16.84 6.57
N THR A 228 -19.55 16.02 5.55
CA THR A 228 -20.40 14.82 5.69
C THR A 228 -19.61 13.51 5.72
N PHE A 229 -18.32 13.56 5.42
CA PHE A 229 -17.42 12.43 5.44
C PHE A 229 -15.98 12.90 5.67
N TYR A 230 -15.10 11.95 5.98
CA TYR A 230 -13.67 12.16 6.07
C TYR A 230 -12.95 11.54 4.88
N VAL A 231 -11.85 12.18 4.47
CA VAL A 231 -10.90 11.61 3.51
C VAL A 231 -9.51 11.57 4.13
N PHE A 232 -8.76 10.54 3.76
CA PHE A 232 -7.49 10.18 4.36
C PHE A 232 -6.42 10.09 3.29
N LEU A 233 -5.31 10.80 3.49
CA LEU A 233 -4.07 10.59 2.76
C LEU A 233 -3.19 9.68 3.60
N LEU A 234 -3.05 8.43 3.17
CA LEU A 234 -2.46 7.34 3.95
C LEU A 234 -1.24 6.79 3.21
N PRO A 235 -0.03 6.83 3.78
CA PRO A 235 1.15 6.20 3.18
C PRO A 235 1.00 4.69 3.01
N VAL A 236 1.81 4.11 2.15
CA VAL A 236 2.01 2.65 2.13
C VAL A 236 2.42 2.15 3.50
N THR A 237 1.90 1.00 3.91
CA THR A 237 2.35 0.36 5.15
C THR A 237 3.75 -0.24 4.98
N PRO A 238 4.57 -0.35 6.05
CA PRO A 238 5.93 -0.87 5.93
C PRO A 238 6.03 -2.31 5.41
N TYR A 239 5.03 -3.15 5.74
CA TYR A 239 4.97 -4.56 5.37
C TYR A 239 3.53 -5.00 5.06
N CYS A 240 3.35 -6.12 4.35
CA CYS A 240 2.00 -6.58 3.99
C CYS A 240 1.13 -6.90 5.20
N ASN A 241 1.70 -7.42 6.29
CA ASN A 241 0.93 -7.78 7.48
C ASN A 241 0.50 -6.58 8.35
N TYR A 242 0.43 -5.38 7.77
CA TYR A 242 0.01 -4.12 8.41
C TYR A 242 -1.18 -3.53 7.66
N ARG A 243 -2.18 -3.06 8.39
CA ARG A 243 -3.37 -2.41 7.82
C ARG A 243 -3.90 -1.27 8.66
N TYR A 244 -4.59 -0.33 8.03
CA TYR A 244 -5.38 0.70 8.69
C TYR A 244 -6.75 0.13 9.09
N CYS A 245 -7.00 -0.02 10.39
CA CYS A 245 -8.27 -0.49 10.94
C CYS A 245 -9.35 0.58 10.81
N THR A 246 -10.59 0.18 10.56
CA THR A 246 -11.73 1.10 10.38
C THR A 246 -12.93 0.78 11.25
N LEU A 247 -13.78 1.80 11.50
CA LEU A 247 -15.00 1.78 12.30
C LEU A 247 -16.22 2.07 11.43
#